data_AF-A0A497QMV6-F1
#
_entry.id   AF-A0A497QMV6-F1
#
_cell.length_a   1.000
_cell.length_b   1.000
_cell.length_c   1.000
_cell.angle_alpha   90.00
_cell.angle_beta   90.00
_cell.angle_gamma   90.00
#
_symmetry.space_group_name_H-M   'P 1'
#
loop_
_entity.id
_entity.type
_entity.pdbx_description
1 polymer ?
#
loop_
_entity_poly.entity_id
_entity_poly.type
_entity_poly.pdbx_seq_one_letter_code
_entity_poly.pdbx_strand_id
1 'polypeptide(L)'
;MKLQKKQTARGFNYIEFYDCYGIKCSLQKSSMATNDAIWLGCDEADPRYLEPGKGWVSIELPEDTCCDTRMHLTREQVNELLPILQKFVDTGEI
;
A
#
# COMPACT_ATOMS: atom_id res chain seq x y z
N MET A 1 -8.39 -8.83 -8.38
CA MET A 1 -7.66 -7.55 -8.32
C MET A 1 -6.48 -7.58 -9.31
N LYS A 2 -6.11 -6.43 -9.89
CA LYS A 2 -4.99 -6.39 -10.84
C LYS A 2 -3.69 -6.09 -10.10
N LEU A 3 -2.90 -7.12 -9.84
CA LEU A 3 -1.57 -7.01 -9.24
C LEU A 3 -0.53 -6.59 -10.30
N GLN A 4 0.24 -5.55 -10.02
CA GLN A 4 1.27 -5.05 -10.94
C GLN A 4 2.64 -5.10 -10.29
N LYS A 5 3.53 -5.97 -10.79
CA LYS A 5 4.90 -6.08 -10.31
C LYS A 5 5.76 -4.95 -10.87
N LYS A 6 6.54 -4.32 -10.01
CA LYS A 6 7.45 -3.21 -10.32
C LYS A 6 8.72 -3.31 -9.48
N GLN A 7 9.68 -2.44 -9.77
CA GLN A 7 10.93 -2.31 -9.02
C GLN A 7 11.19 -0.86 -8.63
N THR A 8 11.66 -0.65 -7.40
CA THR A 8 12.13 0.66 -6.95
C THR A 8 13.41 1.05 -7.68
N ALA A 9 13.80 2.33 -7.61
CA ALA A 9 15.09 2.79 -8.16
C ALA A 9 16.31 2.06 -7.57
N ARG A 10 16.17 1.43 -6.40
CA ARG A 10 17.19 0.64 -5.71
C ARG A 10 17.11 -0.87 -6.01
N GLY A 11 16.24 -1.29 -6.92
CA GLY A 11 16.10 -2.68 -7.36
C GLY A 11 15.20 -3.57 -6.49
N PHE A 12 14.57 -3.03 -5.45
CA PHE A 12 13.63 -3.81 -4.63
C PHE A 12 12.31 -4.03 -5.36
N ASN A 13 11.83 -5.27 -5.36
CA ASN A 13 10.52 -5.63 -5.91
C ASN A 13 9.40 -5.00 -5.07
N TYR A 14 8.36 -4.54 -5.75
CA TYR A 14 7.09 -4.17 -5.13
C TYR A 14 5.92 -4.50 -6.05
N ILE A 15 4.73 -4.62 -5.46
CA ILE A 15 3.49 -4.94 -6.14
C ILE A 15 2.51 -3.81 -5.85
N GLU A 16 2.02 -3.15 -6.88
CA GLU A 16 0.93 -2.18 -6.75
C GLU A 16 -0.42 -2.84 -7.02
N PHE A 17 -1.42 -2.39 -6.29
CA PHE A 17 -2.80 -2.77 -6.48
C PHE A 17 -3.75 -1.69 -5.97
N TYR A 18 -5.05 -1.92 -6.12
CA TYR A 18 -6.08 -1.04 -5.60
C TYR A 18 -7.01 -1.82 -4.68
N ASP A 19 -7.40 -1.20 -3.58
CA ASP A 19 -8.35 -1.76 -2.62
C ASP A 19 -9.79 -1.75 -3.17
N CYS A 20 -10.77 -2.22 -2.38
CA CYS A 20 -12.16 -2.30 -2.85
C CYS A 20 -12.84 -0.94 -3.08
N TYR A 21 -12.24 0.17 -2.62
CA TYR A 21 -12.67 1.54 -2.88
C TYR A 21 -11.86 2.24 -3.97
N GLY A 22 -10.91 1.55 -4.60
CA GLY A 22 -10.04 2.14 -5.61
C GLY A 22 -8.91 2.99 -5.02
N ILE A 23 -8.58 2.80 -3.73
CA ILE A 23 -7.41 3.44 -3.11
C ILE A 23 -6.16 2.68 -3.52
N LYS A 24 -5.10 3.41 -3.87
CA LYS A 24 -3.82 2.82 -4.30
C LYS A 24 -3.12 2.22 -3.09
N CYS A 25 -2.67 0.98 -3.24
CA CYS A 25 -1.95 0.23 -2.21
C CYS A 25 -0.71 -0.43 -2.81
N SER A 26 0.23 -0.78 -1.93
CA SER A 26 1.43 -1.50 -2.32
C SER A 26 1.83 -2.57 -1.30
N LEU A 27 2.53 -3.57 -1.83
CA LEU A 27 3.26 -4.60 -1.08
C LEU A 27 4.72 -4.53 -1.54
N GLN A 28 5.64 -4.14 -0.66
CA GLN A 28 7.04 -3.88 -1.00
C GLN A 28 7.99 -4.58 -0.03
N LYS A 29 9.08 -5.19 -0.55
CA LYS A 29 10.15 -5.71 0.31
C LYS A 29 10.86 -4.55 1.01
N SER A 30 10.98 -4.64 2.33
CA SER A 30 11.71 -3.67 3.14
C SER A 30 13.21 -3.74 2.84
N SER A 31 13.88 -2.60 2.92
CA SER A 31 15.35 -2.52 2.82
C SER A 31 16.05 -2.79 4.16
N MET A 32 15.32 -3.33 5.15
CA MET A 32 15.86 -3.71 6.45
C MET A 32 16.94 -4.79 6.30
N ALA A 33 18.12 -4.56 6.87
CA ALA A 33 19.28 -5.42 6.66
C ALA A 33 19.32 -6.65 7.60
N THR A 34 18.62 -6.60 8.73
CA THR A 34 18.74 -7.60 9.81
C THR A 34 17.74 -8.74 9.68
N ASN A 35 16.59 -8.49 9.07
CA ASN A 35 15.47 -9.42 8.97
C ASN A 35 14.73 -9.17 7.65
N ASP A 36 14.16 -10.23 7.07
CA ASP A 36 13.19 -10.07 6.00
C ASP A 36 11.93 -9.40 6.55
N ALA A 37 11.55 -8.28 5.94
CA ALA A 37 10.36 -7.53 6.29
C ALA A 37 9.67 -7.00 5.03
N ILE A 38 8.37 -6.77 5.11
CA ILE A 38 7.55 -6.19 4.03
C ILE A 38 6.76 -4.99 4.55
N TRP A 39 6.57 -4.02 3.67
CA TRP A 39 5.53 -2.99 3.80
C TRP A 39 4.30 -3.46 3.06
N LEU A 40 3.13 -3.33 3.69
CA LEU A 40 1.85 -3.71 3.10
C LEU A 40 0.78 -2.73 3.60
N GLY A 41 0.26 -1.91 2.69
CA GLY A 41 -0.64 -0.81 3.06
C GLY A 41 -1.13 -0.01 1.87
N CYS A 42 -1.96 0.99 2.15
CA CYS A 42 -2.24 2.07 1.21
C CYS A 42 -0.95 2.91 0.99
N ASP A 43 -0.90 3.65 -0.13
CA ASP A 43 0.24 4.52 -0.48
C ASP A 43 0.13 5.99 0.03
N GLU A 44 -1.08 6.60 0.07
CA GLU A 44 -1.39 7.93 0.64
C GLU A 44 -2.74 8.04 1.44
N ALA A 45 -2.80 8.74 2.60
CA ALA A 45 -4.01 8.85 3.48
C ALA A 45 -5.02 9.92 3.08
N ASP A 46 -4.65 10.87 2.22
CA ASP A 46 -5.54 11.92 1.70
C ASP A 46 -6.51 12.57 2.74
N PRO A 47 -5.99 13.32 3.74
CA PRO A 47 -6.82 13.94 4.76
C PRO A 47 -7.66 15.13 4.22
N ARG A 48 -8.96 15.17 4.58
CA ARG A 48 -9.94 16.17 4.13
C ARG A 48 -10.85 16.64 5.27
N TYR A 49 -11.42 17.85 5.16
CA TYR A 49 -12.46 18.36 6.07
C TYR A 49 -13.69 18.88 5.31
N LEU A 50 -14.84 18.96 5.97
CA LEU A 50 -16.08 19.49 5.38
C LEU A 50 -16.20 20.99 5.67
N GLU A 51 -16.17 21.82 4.63
CA GLU A 51 -16.40 23.27 4.72
C GLU A 51 -17.86 23.61 4.38
N PRO A 52 -18.61 24.28 5.28
CA PRO A 52 -20.00 24.65 5.03
C PRO A 52 -20.17 25.49 3.75
N GLY A 53 -21.07 25.06 2.87
CA GLY A 53 -21.35 25.74 1.60
C GLY A 53 -20.34 25.49 0.48
N LYS A 54 -19.19 24.84 0.76
CA LYS A 54 -18.18 24.48 -0.26
C LYS A 54 -17.93 22.98 -0.41
N GLY A 55 -18.33 22.16 0.58
CA GLY A 55 -18.19 20.71 0.53
C GLY A 55 -16.84 20.23 1.07
N TRP A 56 -16.36 19.09 0.59
CA TRP A 56 -15.10 18.49 1.05
C TRP A 56 -13.89 19.24 0.48
N VAL A 57 -12.98 19.64 1.36
CA VAL A 57 -11.76 20.40 1.03
C VAL A 57 -10.54 19.61 1.50
N SER A 58 -9.54 19.47 0.62
CA SER A 58 -8.27 18.79 0.89
C SER A 58 -7.39 19.60 1.85
N ILE A 59 -6.65 18.90 2.71
CA ILE A 59 -5.68 19.52 3.61
C ILE A 59 -4.31 19.50 2.92
N GLU A 60 -3.73 20.67 2.70
CA GLU A 60 -2.33 20.77 2.30
C GLU A 60 -1.45 20.31 3.46
N LEU A 61 -0.58 19.34 3.18
CA LEU A 61 0.34 18.78 4.16
C LEU A 61 1.76 19.27 3.86
N PRO A 62 2.60 19.47 4.89
CA PRO A 62 4.02 19.77 4.69
C PRO A 62 4.70 18.73 3.77
N GLU A 63 5.74 19.15 3.05
CA GLU A 63 6.58 18.25 2.26
C GLU A 63 7.11 17.11 3.17
N ASP A 64 7.14 15.88 2.64
CA ASP A 64 7.41 14.62 3.36
C ASP A 64 6.32 14.11 4.33
N THR A 65 5.09 14.66 4.29
CA THR A 65 4.00 14.10 5.10
C THR A 65 3.56 12.73 4.59
N CYS A 66 3.83 11.69 5.39
CA CYS A 66 3.30 10.35 5.16
C CYS A 66 1.92 10.21 5.79
N CYS A 67 1.03 9.63 5.03
CA CYS A 67 -0.36 9.50 5.35
C CYS A 67 -0.71 8.09 4.87
N ASP A 68 -1.07 7.17 5.79
CA ASP A 68 -2.04 6.09 5.53
C ASP A 68 -2.35 5.28 6.77
N THR A 69 -3.61 4.81 6.93
CA THR A 69 -3.93 4.05 8.16
C THR A 69 -4.30 2.59 7.94
N ARG A 70 -5.18 2.23 6.99
CA ARG A 70 -5.60 0.83 6.77
C ARG A 70 -6.10 0.57 5.34
N MET A 71 -5.77 -0.60 4.79
CA MET A 71 -6.36 -1.10 3.53
C MET A 71 -7.75 -1.70 3.75
N HIS A 72 -8.66 -1.55 2.78
CA HIS A 72 -9.94 -2.24 2.77
C HIS A 72 -10.01 -3.32 1.69
N LEU A 73 -9.84 -4.58 2.11
CA LEU A 73 -9.73 -5.73 1.21
C LEU A 73 -10.95 -6.65 1.30
N THR A 74 -11.46 -7.10 0.16
CA THR A 74 -12.45 -8.18 0.10
C THR A 74 -11.78 -9.54 0.29
N ARG A 75 -12.58 -10.59 0.55
CA ARG A 75 -12.09 -11.98 0.66
C ARG A 75 -11.36 -12.45 -0.60
N GLU A 76 -11.83 -12.04 -1.78
CA GLU A 76 -11.20 -12.37 -3.07
C GLU A 76 -9.84 -11.67 -3.19
N GLN A 77 -9.75 -10.39 -2.84
CA GLN A 77 -8.47 -9.65 -2.81
C GLN A 77 -7.48 -10.28 -1.82
N VAL A 78 -7.95 -10.72 -0.65
CA VAL A 78 -7.13 -11.46 0.31
C VAL A 78 -6.65 -12.78 -0.31
N ASN A 79 -7.52 -13.54 -0.97
CA ASN A 79 -7.14 -14.80 -1.62
C ASN A 79 -6.05 -14.62 -2.69
N GLU A 80 -6.06 -13.49 -3.40
CA GLU A 80 -5.00 -13.17 -4.37
C GLU A 80 -3.67 -12.74 -3.72
N LEU A 81 -3.72 -12.10 -2.54
CA LEU A 81 -2.53 -11.72 -1.78
C LEU A 81 -1.90 -12.91 -1.03
N LEU A 82 -2.70 -13.89 -0.60
CA LEU A 82 -2.25 -15.01 0.23
C LEU A 82 -1.05 -15.77 -0.35
N PRO A 83 -1.00 -16.18 -1.64
CA PRO A 83 0.16 -16.89 -2.19
C PRO A 83 1.46 -16.07 -2.14
N ILE A 84 1.36 -14.75 -2.26
CA ILE A 84 2.53 -13.84 -2.18
C ILE A 84 3.01 -13.76 -0.74
N LEU A 85 2.08 -13.59 0.21
CA LEU A 85 2.40 -13.56 1.64
C LEU A 85 2.95 -14.90 2.12
N GLN A 86 2.44 -16.01 1.60
CA GLN A 86 2.95 -17.35 1.90
C GLN A 86 4.37 -17.53 1.36
N LYS A 87 4.62 -17.14 0.10
CA LYS A 87 5.97 -17.16 -0.47
C LYS A 87 6.95 -16.34 0.38
N PHE A 88 6.52 -15.18 0.89
CA PHE A 88 7.35 -14.37 1.77
C PHE A 88 7.67 -15.10 3.09
N VAL A 89 6.69 -15.76 3.71
CA VAL A 89 6.94 -16.61 4.89
C VAL A 89 7.96 -17.71 4.59
N ASP A 90 7.84 -18.33 3.41
CA ASP A 90 8.66 -19.48 3.03
C ASP A 90 10.10 -19.09 2.63
N THR A 91 10.30 -17.88 2.08
CA THR A 91 11.53 -17.52 1.36
C THR A 91 12.11 -16.15 1.68
N GLY A 92 11.37 -15.27 2.35
CA GLY A 92 11.72 -13.86 2.51
C GLY A 92 11.52 -13.01 1.24
N GLU A 93 11.03 -13.59 0.13
CA GLU A 93 10.84 -12.91 -1.15
C GLU A 93 9.36 -12.81 -1.57
N ILE A 94 9.03 -11.77 -2.33
CA ILE A 94 7.68 -11.49 -2.86
C ILE A 94 7.63 -11.67 -4.38
#